data_AF-A0AAW2UT23-F1
#
_entry.id   AF-A0AAW2UT23-F1
#
_cell.length_a   1.000
_cell.length_b   1.000
_cell.length_c   1.000
_cell.angle_alpha   90.00
_cell.angle_beta   90.00
_cell.angle_gamma   90.00
#
_symmetry.space_group_name_H-M   'P 1'
#
loop_
_entity.id
_entity.type
_entity.pdbx_description
1 polymer ?
#
loop_
_entity_poly.entity_id
_entity_poly.type
_entity_poly.pdbx_seq_one_letter_code
_entity_poly.pdbx_strand_id
1 'polypeptide(L)' 'MRAVTMIFLILAMLSVHGTDAELQRFEHPTKADGSLTALVIGDWGRKGQYNQSEVAYQANGVDLYINGHDHCLQHISSSD' A
#
# COMPACT_ATOMS: atom_id res chain seq x y z
N MET A 1 -12.35 45.74 -1.20
CA MET A 1 -13.48 44.81 -0.99
C MET A 1 -13.55 43.72 -2.07
N ARG A 2 -13.63 44.06 -3.37
CA ARG A 2 -13.75 43.05 -4.46
C ARG A 2 -12.58 42.06 -4.55
N ALA A 3 -11.34 42.53 -4.40
CA ALA A 3 -10.15 41.67 -4.42
C ALA A 3 -10.10 40.69 -3.23
N VAL A 4 -10.55 41.13 -2.05
CA VAL A 4 -10.59 40.29 -0.84
C VAL A 4 -11.62 39.17 -1.00
N THR A 5 -12.80 39.48 -1.55
CA THR A 5 -13.82 38.48 -1.87
C THR A 5 -13.32 37.45 -2.88
N MET A 6 -12.59 37.87 -3.92
CA MET A 6 -11.99 36.95 -4.90
C MET A 6 -10.97 35.99 -4.25
N ILE A 7 -10.15 36.47 -3.33
CA ILE A 7 -9.18 35.63 -2.61
C ILE A 7 -9.91 34.54 -1.80
N PHE A 8 -10.99 34.90 -1.10
CA PHE A 8 -11.79 33.91 -0.35
C PHE A 8 -12.42 32.84 -1.25
N LEU A 9 -12.91 33.21 -2.44
CA LEU A 9 -13.47 32.26 -3.39
C LEU A 9 -12.41 31.28 -3.93
N ILE A 10 -11.21 31.77 -4.23
CA ILE A 10 -10.09 30.94 -4.70
C ILE A 10 -9.66 29.96 -3.60
N LEU A 11 -9.49 30.44 -2.37
CA LEU A 11 -9.11 29.58 -1.24
C LEU A 11 -10.16 28.50 -0.96
N ALA A 12 -11.45 28.86 -1.02
CA ALA A 12 -12.54 27.89 -0.85
C ALA A 12 -12.53 26.80 -1.93
N MET A 13 -12.27 27.14 -3.20
CA MET A 13 -12.13 26.15 -4.28
C MET A 13 -10.91 25.25 -4.08
N LEU A 14 -9.78 25.79 -3.61
CA LEU A 14 -8.57 25.01 -3.30
C LEU A 14 -8.72 24.13 -2.04
N SER A 15 -9.73 24.38 -1.21
CA SER A 15 -9.98 23.61 0.02
C SER A 15 -10.79 22.32 -0.22
N VAL A 16 -11.45 22.22 -1.38
CA VAL A 16 -12.31 21.08 -1.72
C VAL A 16 -11.57 20.16 -2.67
N HIS A 17 -10.79 19.23 -2.12
CA HIS A 17 -10.19 18.13 -2.86
C HIS A 17 -10.88 16.83 -2.42
N GLY A 18 -11.47 16.11 -3.37
CA GLY A 18 -11.93 14.74 -3.14
C GLY A 18 -10.73 13.81 -3.14
N THR A 19 -10.54 13.06 -2.07
CA THR A 19 -9.58 11.95 -2.04
C THR A 19 -10.33 10.67 -2.35
N ASP A 20 -9.98 10.00 -3.45
CA ASP A 20 -10.37 8.61 -3.66
C ASP A 20 -9.35 7.72 -2.93
N ALA A 21 -9.84 6.85 -2.05
CA ALA A 21 -9.02 5.95 -1.24
C ALA A 21 -9.24 4.48 -1.60
N GLU A 22 -9.83 4.20 -2.77
CA GLU A 22 -10.07 2.83 -3.19
C GLU A 22 -8.76 2.12 -3.56
N LEU A 23 -8.58 0.92 -3.00
CA LEU A 23 -7.47 0.05 -3.38
C LEU A 23 -7.66 -0.39 -4.84
N GLN A 24 -6.61 -0.23 -5.63
CA GLN A 24 -6.60 -0.73 -7.00
C GLN A 24 -6.83 -2.25 -7.00
N ARG A 25 -7.86 -2.69 -7.72
CA ARG A 25 -8.15 -4.12 -7.94
C ARG A 25 -7.41 -4.59 -9.19
N PHE A 26 -6.72 -5.71 -9.07
CA PHE A 26 -6.00 -6.35 -10.17
C PHE A 26 -6.59 -7.74 -10.39
N GLU A 27 -6.94 -8.06 -11.63
CA GLU A 27 -7.25 -9.43 -12.00
C GLU A 27 -5.94 -10.19 -12.26
N HIS A 28 -5.79 -11.35 -11.65
CA HIS A 28 -4.64 -12.23 -11.85
C HIS A 28 -5.12 -13.67 -12.05
N PRO A 29 -4.72 -14.35 -13.14
CA PRO A 29 -5.12 -15.72 -13.39
C PRO A 29 -4.52 -16.67 -12.35
N THR A 30 -5.26 -17.69 -11.95
CA THR A 30 -4.74 -18.76 -11.09
C THR A 30 -3.89 -19.75 -11.88
N LYS A 31 -3.12 -20.55 -11.16
CA LYS A 31 -2.37 -21.68 -11.74
C LYS A 31 -3.31 -22.74 -12.30
N ALA A 32 -2.75 -23.69 -13.05
CA ALA A 32 -3.52 -24.77 -13.68
C ALA A 32 -4.34 -25.61 -12.68
N ASP A 33 -3.91 -25.68 -11.42
CA ASP A 33 -4.61 -26.37 -10.32
C ASP A 33 -5.59 -25.47 -9.55
N GLY A 34 -5.75 -24.21 -9.98
CA GLY A 34 -6.58 -23.20 -9.34
C GLY A 34 -5.92 -22.49 -8.15
N SER A 35 -4.67 -22.80 -7.82
CA SER A 35 -3.96 -22.17 -6.70
C SER A 35 -3.37 -20.80 -7.05
N LEU A 36 -3.02 -20.04 -6.01
CA LEU A 36 -2.28 -18.78 -6.08
C LEU A 36 -1.12 -18.84 -5.07
N THR A 37 0.04 -18.37 -5.48
CA THR A 37 1.21 -18.21 -4.59
C THR A 37 1.50 -16.74 -4.35
N ALA A 38 1.42 -16.34 -3.08
CA ALA A 38 1.78 -15.01 -2.64
C ALA A 38 3.05 -15.05 -1.79
N LEU A 39 3.92 -14.05 -1.97
CA LEU A 39 5.07 -13.79 -1.13
C LEU A 39 4.81 -12.53 -0.32
N VAL A 40 4.76 -12.69 1.00
CA VAL A 40 4.65 -11.57 1.95
C VAL A 40 6.04 -11.27 2.49
N ILE A 41 6.54 -10.06 2.27
CA ILE A 41 7.79 -9.58 2.86
C ILE A 41 7.45 -8.41 3.77
N GLY A 42 7.73 -8.56 5.06
CA GLY A 42 7.64 -7.48 6.04
C GLY A 42 8.96 -6.75 6.19
N ASP A 43 8.90 -5.53 6.70
CA ASP A 43 10.10 -4.79 7.07
C ASP A 43 10.81 -5.49 8.25
N TRP A 44 11.99 -6.07 7.99
CA TRP A 44 12.80 -6.76 9.00
C TRP A 44 13.77 -5.82 9.70
N GLY A 45 13.26 -4.68 10.15
CA GLY A 45 14.02 -3.70 10.90
C GLY A 45 14.91 -2.84 10.02
N ARG A 46 14.35 -1.70 9.58
CA ARG A 46 15.09 -0.52 9.09
C ARG A 46 14.19 0.72 8.96
N LYS A 47 13.02 0.76 9.61
CA LYS A 47 12.06 1.87 9.52
C LYS A 47 11.63 2.17 8.07
N GLY A 48 11.53 1.15 7.24
CA GLY A 48 11.19 1.24 5.83
C GLY A 48 12.26 1.88 4.97
N GLN A 49 13.49 2.04 5.46
CA GLN A 49 14.62 2.41 4.62
C GLN A 49 14.89 1.22 3.69
N TYR A 50 15.08 1.47 2.38
CA TYR A 50 15.32 0.51 1.29
C TYR A 50 14.08 0.02 0.49
N ASN A 51 14.26 -0.04 -0.84
CA ASN A 51 13.28 -0.57 -1.78
C ASN A 51 13.29 -2.11 -1.71
N GLN A 52 12.18 -2.68 -1.24
CA GLN A 52 12.05 -4.12 -1.02
C GLN A 52 11.66 -4.90 -2.28
N SER A 53 11.35 -4.21 -3.39
CA SER A 53 11.05 -4.85 -4.68
C SER A 53 12.22 -5.68 -5.21
N GLU A 54 13.46 -5.37 -4.82
CA GLU A 54 14.64 -6.13 -5.26
C GLU A 54 14.66 -7.55 -4.66
N VAL A 55 14.23 -7.69 -3.39
CA VAL A 55 14.09 -9.01 -2.75
C VAL A 55 12.96 -9.80 -3.42
N ALA A 56 11.88 -9.12 -3.81
CA ALA A 56 10.80 -9.74 -4.56
C ALA A 56 11.28 -10.23 -5.94
N TYR A 57 12.17 -9.50 -6.60
CA TYR A 57 12.74 -9.89 -7.90
C TYR A 57 13.61 -11.15 -7.82
N GLN A 58 14.26 -11.38 -6.68
CA GLN A 58 15.04 -12.60 -6.44
C GLN A 58 14.15 -13.83 -6.14
N ALA A 59 12.90 -13.61 -5.71
CA ALA A 59 11.94 -14.66 -5.45
C ALA A 59 11.21 -15.05 -6.75
N ASN A 60 11.74 -16.06 -7.44
CA ASN A 60 11.14 -16.55 -8.67
C ASN A 60 9.89 -17.42 -8.39
N GLY A 61 8.90 -17.36 -9.29
CA GLY A 61 7.78 -18.30 -9.31
C GLY A 61 6.61 -17.99 -8.37
N VAL A 62 6.53 -16.76 -7.87
CA VAL A 62 5.38 -16.24 -7.10
C VAL A 62 4.48 -15.40 -8.00
N ASP A 63 3.17 -15.48 -7.77
CA ASP A 63 2.16 -14.79 -8.59
C ASP A 63 1.87 -13.38 -8.06
N LEU A 64 2.00 -13.19 -6.74
CA LEU A 64 1.75 -11.93 -6.06
C LEU A 64 2.82 -11.64 -5.01
N TYR A 65 3.28 -10.39 -4.98
CA TYR A 65 4.15 -9.86 -3.93
C TYR A 65 3.38 -8.87 -3.05
N ILE A 66 3.49 -9.03 -1.73
CA ILE A 66 2.89 -8.13 -0.74
C ILE A 66 3.99 -7.60 0.17
N ASN A 67 4.20 -6.28 0.14
CA ASN A 67 5.08 -5.61 1.08
C ASN A 67 4.30 -5.20 2.35
N GLY A 68 4.77 -5.63 3.51
CA GLY A 68 4.29 -5.18 4.80
C GLY A 68 5.03 -3.92 5.25
N HIS A 69 4.31 -2.97 5.85
CA HIS A 69 4.92 -1.85 6.56
C HIS A 69 5.48 -2.31 7.92
N ASP A 70 6.36 -1.52 8.52
CA ASP A 70 6.98 -1.80 9.82
C ASP A 70 5.90 -1.80 10.91
N HIS A 71 5.51 -2.98 11.39
CA HIS A 71 4.69 -3.14 12.59
C HIS A 71 5.59 -3.86 13.58
N CYS A 72 6.04 -3.15 14.63
CA CYS A 72 6.71 -3.75 15.77
C CYS A 72 6.00 -5.06 16.11
N LEU A 73 6.69 -6.20 15.96
CA LEU A 73 6.17 -7.55 16.14
C LEU A 73 5.19 -7.61 17.32
N GLN A 74 3.90 -7.49 17.04
CA GLN A 74 2.87 -7.73 18.05
C GLN A 74 2.80 -9.25 18.17
N HIS A 75 3.25 -9.74 19.32
CA HIS A 75 3.24 -11.14 19.69
C HIS A 75 1.79 -11.65 19.62
N ILE A 76 1.44 -12.40 18.57
CA ILE A 76 0.17 -13.13 18.52
C ILE A 76 0.40 -14.40 19.33
N SER A 77 0.06 -14.37 20.62
CA SER A 77 -0.07 -15.59 21.42
C SER A 77 -1.53 -16.03 21.43
N SER A 78 -1.79 -17.28 21.04
CA SER A 78 -3.01 -17.97 21.46
C SER A 78 -2.79 -18.53 22.86
N SER A 79 -3.76 -18.34 23.74
CA SER A 79 -3.91 -19.20 24.92
C SER A 79 -4.77 -20.38 24.49
N ASP A 80 -4.18 -21.56 24.40
CA ASP A 80 -4.91 -22.83 24.31
C ASP A 80 -5.74 -23.07 25.59
#